data_AF-A0A383EJ04-F1
#
_entry.id   AF-A0A383EJ04-F1
#
_cell.length_a   1.000
_cell.length_b   1.000
_cell.length_c   1.000
_cell.angle_alpha   90.00
_cell.angle_beta   90.00
_cell.angle_gamma   90.00
#
_symmetry.space_group_name_H-M   'P 1'
#
loop_
_entity.id
_entity.type
_entity.pdbx_description
1 polymer ?
#
loop_
_entity_poly.entity_id
_entity_poly.type
_entity_poly.pdbx_seq_one_letter_code
_entity_poly.pdbx_strand_id
1 'polypeptide(L)' 'MRSVDLRSDTTTLPNDEMRQAIAESELGDDVFKGDPTVNKLQDLAAQRMG' A
#
# COMPACT_ATOMS: atom_id res chain seq x y z
N MET A 1 10.22 21.23 16.29
CA MET A 1 11.47 20.86 15.59
C MET A 1 11.25 19.48 15.01
N ARG A 2 11.39 19.29 13.69
CA ARG A 2 11.28 17.95 13.08
C ARG A 2 12.63 17.27 13.31
N SER A 3 12.69 16.35 14.26
CA SER A 3 13.91 15.62 14.59
C SER A 3 14.30 14.70 13.44
N VAL A 4 15.59 14.56 13.16
CA VAL A 4 16.09 13.55 12.23
C VAL A 4 15.99 12.20 12.92
N ASP A 5 15.05 11.37 12.46
CA ASP A 5 14.79 10.05 13.03
C ASP A 5 15.58 8.97 12.28
N LEU A 6 16.58 8.40 12.95
CA LEU A 6 17.45 7.34 12.41
C LEU A 6 17.22 5.98 13.08
N ARG A 7 16.13 5.84 13.85
CA ARG A 7 15.87 4.62 14.63
C ARG A 7 15.53 3.43 13.71
N SER A 8 14.73 3.67 12.67
CA SER A 8 14.32 2.67 11.68
C SER A 8 13.56 3.34 10.52
N ASP A 9 13.64 2.71 9.34
CA ASP A 9 12.84 2.99 8.15
C ASP A 9 11.33 2.74 8.33
N THR A 10 10.94 1.92 9.30
CA THR A 10 9.52 1.69 9.69
C THR A 10 8.80 2.94 10.17
N THR A 11 9.53 4.02 10.47
CA THR A 11 8.97 5.33 10.86
C THR A 11 8.50 6.17 9.67
N THR A 12 8.65 5.66 8.45
CA THR A 12 8.13 6.30 7.24
C THR A 12 6.61 6.48 7.30
N LEU A 13 6.15 7.63 6.82
CA LEU A 13 4.73 7.95 6.70
C LEU A 13 4.35 7.98 5.22
N PRO A 14 3.10 7.65 4.85
CA PRO A 14 2.65 7.78 3.47
C PRO A 14 2.81 9.25 3.01
N ASN A 15 3.16 9.45 1.74
CA ASN A 15 3.14 10.79 1.14
C ASN A 15 1.69 11.16 0.73
N ASP A 16 1.49 12.34 0.14
CA ASP A 16 0.15 12.79 -0.28
C ASP A 16 -0.47 11.89 -1.36
N GLU A 17 0.32 11.46 -2.34
CA GLU A 17 -0.14 10.57 -3.42
C GLU A 17 -0.60 9.21 -2.89
N MET A 18 0.16 8.61 -1.96
CA MET A 18 -0.23 7.36 -1.29
C MET A 18 -1.51 7.55 -0.48
N ARG A 19 -1.67 8.66 0.24
CA ARG A 19 -2.90 8.95 0.98
C ARG A 19 -4.10 9.06 0.04
N GLN A 20 -3.95 9.76 -1.08
CA GLN A 20 -5.00 9.91 -2.07
C GLN A 20 -5.37 8.56 -2.69
N ALA A 21 -4.37 7.76 -3.11
CA ALA A 21 -4.58 6.44 -3.69
C ALA A 21 -5.31 5.49 -2.71
N ILE A 22 -4.98 5.54 -1.41
CA ILE A 22 -5.67 4.77 -0.38
C ILE A 22 -7.13 5.24 -0.24
N ALA A 23 -7.37 6.56 -0.22
CA ALA A 23 -8.70 7.12 -0.06
C ALA A 23 -9.62 6.82 -1.26
N GLU A 24 -9.04 6.73 -2.46
CA GLU A 24 -9.77 6.55 -3.73
C GLU A 24 -9.80 5.08 -4.20
N SER A 25 -9.17 4.15 -3.50
CA SER A 25 -9.07 2.75 -3.96
C SER A 25 -10.42 2.05 -3.99
N GLU A 26 -10.67 1.27 -5.03
CA GLU A 26 -11.79 0.33 -5.06
C GLU A 26 -11.55 -0.79 -4.05
N LEU A 27 -12.52 -0.99 -3.15
CA LEU A 27 -12.46 -1.99 -2.09
C LEU A 27 -13.47 -3.11 -2.34
N GLY A 28 -13.19 -4.28 -1.78
CA GLY A 28 -14.10 -5.42 -1.76
C GLY A 28 -13.81 -6.36 -0.59
N ASP A 29 -14.51 -7.50 -0.56
CA ASP A 29 -14.27 -8.53 0.44
C ASP A 29 -13.10 -9.42 0.01
N ASP A 30 -11.95 -9.27 0.65
CA ASP A 30 -10.75 -10.05 0.34
C ASP A 30 -10.90 -11.55 0.65
N VAL A 31 -11.74 -11.95 1.62
CA VAL A 31 -11.95 -13.37 1.95
C VAL A 31 -12.50 -14.14 0.75
N PHE A 32 -13.35 -13.49 -0.04
CA PHE A 32 -13.90 -14.05 -1.27
C PHE A 32 -13.18 -13.55 -2.53
N LYS A 33 -11.99 -12.94 -2.39
CA LYS A 33 -11.20 -12.34 -3.49
C LYS A 33 -11.96 -11.26 -4.26
N GLY A 34 -12.92 -10.61 -3.62
CA GLY A 34 -13.73 -9.55 -4.18
C GLY A 34 -13.03 -8.19 -4.19
N ASP A 35 -11.87 -8.03 -3.54
CA ASP A 35 -11.13 -6.77 -3.53
C ASP A 35 -10.23 -6.63 -4.76
N PRO A 36 -10.55 -5.72 -5.70
CA PRO A 36 -9.79 -5.56 -6.94
C PRO A 36 -8.39 -4.97 -6.68
N THR A 37 -8.22 -4.13 -5.66
CA THR A 37 -6.95 -3.47 -5.37
C THR A 37 -5.95 -4.46 -4.77
N VAL A 38 -6.41 -5.33 -3.86
CA VAL A 38 -5.57 -6.40 -3.29
C VAL A 38 -5.16 -7.39 -4.36
N ASN A 39 -6.10 -7.86 -5.19
CA ASN A 39 -5.81 -8.79 -6.29
C ASN A 39 -4.74 -8.22 -7.24
N LYS A 40 -4.89 -6.95 -7.66
CA LYS A 40 -3.93 -6.27 -8.52
C LYS A 40 -2.54 -6.18 -7.89
N LEU A 41 -2.45 -5.89 -6.59
CA LEU A 41 -1.17 -5.85 -5.87
C LEU A 41 -0.48 -7.21 -5.87
N GLN A 42 -1.23 -8.29 -5.59
CA GLN A 42 -0.70 -9.64 -5.57
C GLN A 42 -0.22 -10.09 -6.96
N ASP A 43 -0.99 -9.83 -8.01
CA ASP A 43 -0.61 -10.14 -9.39
C ASP A 43 0.66 -9.40 -9.80
N LEU A 44 0.75 -8.10 -9.47
CA LEU A 44 1.95 -7.31 -9.74
C LEU A 44 3.17 -7.86 -9.01
N ALA A 45 3.03 -8.25 -7.74
CA ALA A 45 4.11 -8.83 -6.96
C ALA A 45 4.56 -10.17 -7.56
N ALA A 46 3.62 -11.05 -7.92
CA ALA A 46 3.91 -12.32 -8.57
C ALA A 46 4.66 -12.13 -9.90
N GLN A 47 4.24 -11.17 -10.73
CA GLN A 47 4.90 -10.83 -11.99
C GLN A 47 6.31 -10.27 -11.81
N ARG A 48 6.56 -9.52 -10.72
CA ARG A 48 7.88 -8.92 -10.44
C ARG A 48 8.87 -9.90 -9.85
N MET A 49 8.39 -10.91 -9.14
CA MET A 49 9.22 -11.82 -8.34
C MET A 49 9.34 -13.24 -8.93
N GLY A 50 8.50 -13.59 -9.92
CA GLY A 50 8.60 -14.83 -10.70
C GLY A 50 9.57 -14.71 -11.86
#